data_AF-A0A7X8NUH6-F1
#
_entry.id   AF-A0A7X8NUH6-F1
#
_cell.length_a   1.000
_cell.length_b   1.000
_cell.length_c   1.000
_cell.angle_alpha   90.00
_cell.angle_beta   90.00
_cell.angle_gamma   90.00
#
_symmetry.space_group_name_H-M   'P 1'
#
loop_
_entity.id
_entity.type
_entity.pdbx_description
1 polymer ?
#
loop_
_entity_poly.entity_id
_entity_poly.type
_entity_poly.pdbx_seq_one_letter_code
_entity_poly.pdbx_strand_id
1 'polypeptide(L)'
;MPGAASLCVNLCRAPLSPEFPAIFESSHVHETQALGLAFPLCRRGSGTSNRGKLLSPWPTYPALQWLAVVEHELLLFAAIWFAIFAIDELAVDLAWLRLRLSGKLRTPRLSHPCNAELNGLAVVLVPAWLESRVIGPMVRHTLQSWPQSNLRLYVGCYRNDLATISVLVSLAPDPRLRVVIHDRDGPTTKADCLNRIYRAICEDERRSDLRVRALILHDAEDMVHPAALTLMDSALDHADFVQLPVRPEPQCASPWIAGHYCDEFAEAHARDMVVRHHIGAALPSAGVGCAFSRRAIDRILVARSSTEPFAAECLTEDYECGLLVHQTGGRSVFLRVRDSSGALVATREFFPANLVASVRQKTRWVHGIAFQGWDRLGWKCAPGDIWMRLRDRRGPLVALVLAAAYLLIMLWPVVLIAKSSGLAVPVDDGPLLKGLLAFNLASLIWRLVMRALFTGREYGRAEALRAVFRFPVGNVIAMLAARRAVTAYVRVLAGGVLRWEHTVHHVHVAQAPKLDEEAQQRPLPVAA
;
A
#
# COMPACT_ATOMS: atom_id res chain seq x y z
N MET A 1 35.04 -56.53 8.76
CA MET A 1 34.32 -57.80 8.51
C MET A 1 33.60 -58.19 9.80
N PRO A 2 32.36 -58.69 9.75
CA PRO A 2 31.23 -58.42 8.84
C PRO A 2 30.11 -57.67 9.61
N GLY A 3 29.12 -56.98 9.01
CA GLY A 3 28.13 -57.44 8.02
C GLY A 3 26.81 -57.78 8.77
N ALA A 4 25.59 -57.49 8.31
CA ALA A 4 25.13 -57.07 7.00
C ALA A 4 23.64 -56.64 7.04
N ALA A 5 23.26 -55.87 6.02
CA ALA A 5 21.99 -55.86 5.26
C ALA A 5 20.67 -55.49 5.99
N SER A 6 19.80 -54.62 5.44
CA SER A 6 19.35 -54.67 4.03
C SER A 6 18.85 -53.34 3.45
N LEU A 7 19.39 -53.01 2.27
CA LEU A 7 18.83 -52.41 1.04
C LEU A 7 17.78 -51.28 1.09
N CYS A 8 18.06 -50.13 0.44
CA CYS A 8 17.82 -49.94 -1.01
C CYS A 8 18.26 -48.56 -1.57
N VAL A 9 19.30 -48.58 -2.41
CA VAL A 9 19.48 -47.93 -3.74
C VAL A 9 19.21 -46.42 -3.96
N ASN A 10 20.33 -45.69 -4.09
CA ASN A 10 20.70 -44.65 -5.08
C ASN A 10 19.62 -43.77 -5.75
N LEU A 11 19.56 -42.50 -5.33
CA LEU A 11 19.06 -41.35 -6.09
C LEU A 11 20.22 -40.64 -6.79
N CYS A 12 20.38 -40.81 -8.10
CA CYS A 12 20.99 -39.83 -9.02
C CYS A 12 21.04 -40.37 -10.47
N ARG A 13 20.09 -39.94 -11.32
CA ARG A 13 20.26 -39.59 -12.76
C ARG A 13 18.88 -39.26 -13.39
N ALA A 14 18.69 -37.97 -13.72
CA ALA A 14 17.96 -37.30 -14.83
C ALA A 14 16.73 -37.97 -15.51
N PRO A 15 15.75 -37.22 -16.10
CA PRO A 15 15.90 -35.90 -16.73
C PRO A 15 14.75 -34.88 -16.51
N LEU A 16 15.03 -33.65 -16.92
CA LEU A 16 14.05 -32.62 -17.27
C LEU A 16 13.28 -33.03 -18.52
N SER A 17 11.95 -33.04 -18.46
CA SER A 17 11.09 -32.87 -19.64
C SER A 17 9.77 -32.18 -19.24
N PRO A 18 9.30 -31.19 -20.02
CA PRO A 18 8.02 -30.52 -19.83
C PRO A 18 6.94 -31.23 -20.65
N GLU A 19 5.75 -31.46 -20.06
CA GLU A 19 4.56 -31.88 -20.81
C GLU A 19 3.46 -30.83 -20.66
N PHE A 20 3.28 -30.04 -21.72
CA PHE A 20 2.04 -29.37 -22.07
C PHE A 20 1.30 -30.27 -23.07
N PRO A 21 -0.02 -30.50 -22.96
CA PRO A 21 -0.77 -31.13 -24.05
C PRO A 21 -1.23 -30.07 -25.06
N ALA A 22 -0.87 -30.32 -26.32
CA ALA A 22 -1.34 -29.63 -27.52
C ALA A 22 -2.52 -30.38 -28.15
N ILE A 23 -3.56 -29.64 -28.55
CA ILE A 23 -4.67 -30.02 -29.46
C ILE A 23 -5.17 -28.66 -30.03
N PHE A 24 -5.25 -28.28 -31.31
CA PHE A 24 -5.29 -28.95 -32.61
C PHE A 24 -4.67 -28.03 -33.70
N GLU A 25 -3.94 -28.62 -34.65
CA GLU A 25 -3.47 -28.04 -35.91
C GLU A 25 -4.57 -27.95 -36.98
N SER A 26 -4.54 -26.89 -37.81
CA SER A 26 -4.56 -27.07 -39.27
C SER A 26 -4.00 -25.84 -40.01
N SER A 27 -2.75 -26.00 -40.45
CA SER A 27 -2.22 -25.71 -41.79
C SER A 27 -2.77 -24.50 -42.57
N HIS A 28 -1.90 -23.52 -42.86
CA HIS A 28 -1.35 -23.37 -44.22
C HIS A 28 0.01 -22.64 -44.21
N VAL A 29 0.96 -23.29 -44.87
CA VAL A 29 2.34 -22.90 -45.12
C VAL A 29 2.40 -21.86 -46.23
N HIS A 30 3.19 -20.80 -46.04
CA HIS A 30 4.17 -20.35 -47.04
C HIS A 30 5.29 -19.55 -46.36
N GLU A 31 6.49 -20.14 -46.41
CA GLU A 31 7.79 -19.49 -46.57
C GLU A 31 7.70 -18.08 -47.18
N THR A 32 8.47 -17.05 -46.81
CA THR A 32 9.93 -17.03 -46.69
C THR A 32 10.37 -15.61 -46.23
N GLN A 33 11.60 -15.55 -45.71
CA GLN A 33 12.54 -14.42 -45.76
C GLN A 33 12.44 -13.25 -44.75
N ALA A 34 13.34 -13.36 -43.78
CA ALA A 34 14.23 -12.31 -43.24
C ALA A 34 14.12 -10.92 -43.90
N LEU A 35 13.60 -9.95 -43.13
CA LEU A 35 13.79 -8.53 -43.40
C LEU A 35 14.99 -8.03 -42.61
N GLY A 36 16.15 -8.11 -43.29
CA GLY A 36 17.36 -7.42 -42.91
C GLY A 36 17.17 -5.90 -42.99
N LEU A 37 17.84 -5.23 -42.05
CA LEU A 37 18.17 -3.81 -42.10
C LEU A 37 18.73 -3.43 -43.47
N ALA A 38 17.95 -2.69 -44.26
CA ALA A 38 18.40 -2.13 -45.53
C ALA A 38 18.43 -0.60 -45.43
N PHE A 39 19.65 -0.06 -45.29
CA PHE A 39 20.01 1.30 -45.64
C PHE A 39 19.59 1.60 -47.09
N PRO A 40 19.05 2.80 -47.41
CA PRO A 40 18.78 3.16 -48.79
C PRO A 40 20.09 3.58 -49.48
N LEU A 41 20.65 2.66 -50.28
CA LEU A 41 21.71 2.95 -51.24
C LEU A 41 21.15 3.70 -52.45
N CYS A 42 21.75 4.86 -52.68
CA CYS A 42 21.80 5.69 -53.89
C CYS A 42 21.34 5.01 -55.21
N ARG A 43 20.22 5.46 -55.79
CA ARG A 43 19.90 5.24 -57.22
C ARG A 43 20.41 6.42 -58.04
N ARG A 44 21.40 6.16 -58.90
CA ARG A 44 21.88 7.07 -59.95
C ARG A 44 20.88 7.03 -61.11
N GLY A 45 20.16 8.13 -61.33
CA GLY A 45 19.32 8.37 -62.51
C GLY A 45 19.74 9.68 -63.18
N SER A 46 20.16 9.59 -64.43
CA SER A 46 20.60 10.68 -65.30
C SER A 46 19.41 11.48 -65.85
N GLY A 47 19.45 12.82 -65.77
CA GLY A 47 18.50 13.68 -66.48
C GLY A 47 18.40 15.11 -65.94
N THR A 48 19.15 16.02 -66.56
CA THR A 48 18.89 17.46 -66.76
C THR A 48 18.45 18.36 -65.60
N SER A 49 19.39 19.21 -65.17
CA SER A 49 19.23 20.63 -64.81
C SER A 49 18.03 21.03 -63.93
N ASN A 50 18.27 21.02 -62.62
CA ASN A 50 17.84 22.14 -61.77
C ASN A 50 18.90 22.37 -60.67
N ARG A 51 19.77 23.35 -60.87
CA ARG A 51 20.74 23.79 -59.87
C ARG A 51 19.96 24.48 -58.73
N GLY A 52 20.18 24.00 -57.50
CA GLY A 52 19.90 24.76 -56.29
C GLY A 52 18.69 24.30 -55.49
N LYS A 53 18.84 23.17 -54.78
CA LYS A 53 18.29 22.87 -53.44
C LYS A 53 18.40 21.36 -53.18
N LEU A 54 19.63 20.85 -53.09
CA LEU A 54 19.86 19.53 -52.53
C LEU A 54 21.03 19.65 -51.55
N LEU A 55 20.67 19.80 -50.29
CA LEU A 55 21.38 19.41 -49.09
C LEU A 55 20.39 19.79 -47.98
N SER A 56 19.45 18.89 -47.66
CA SER A 56 18.90 18.90 -46.30
C SER A 56 20.12 18.66 -45.41
N PRO A 57 20.57 19.63 -44.60
CA PRO A 57 21.72 19.38 -43.78
C PRO A 57 21.30 18.32 -42.78
N TRP A 58 22.05 17.21 -42.76
CA TRP A 58 22.18 16.43 -41.53
C TRP A 58 22.33 17.44 -40.38
N PRO A 59 21.54 17.34 -39.30
CA PRO A 59 21.52 18.38 -38.29
C PRO A 59 22.95 18.61 -37.82
N THR A 60 23.40 19.86 -37.87
CA THR A 60 24.76 20.30 -37.53
C THR A 60 25.15 19.89 -36.09
N TYR A 61 24.17 19.46 -35.30
CA TYR A 61 24.28 19.02 -33.92
C TYR A 61 23.62 17.64 -33.72
N PRO A 62 24.32 16.54 -34.04
CA PRO A 62 23.78 15.18 -33.92
C PRO A 62 23.33 14.86 -32.49
N ALA A 63 23.99 15.42 -31.46
CA ALA A 63 23.61 15.25 -30.07
C ALA A 63 22.22 15.85 -29.75
N LEU A 64 21.91 17.05 -30.28
CA LEU A 64 20.60 17.69 -30.06
C LEU A 64 19.49 16.96 -30.83
N GLN A 65 19.81 16.40 -32.01
CA GLN A 65 18.88 15.56 -32.74
C GLN A 65 18.58 14.26 -31.98
N TRP A 66 19.61 13.57 -31.47
CA TRP A 66 19.43 12.38 -30.64
C TRP A 66 18.64 12.68 -29.37
N LEU A 67 18.86 13.84 -28.75
CA LEU A 67 18.09 14.28 -27.59
C LEU A 67 16.60 14.44 -27.93
N ALA A 68 16.27 15.01 -29.09
CA ALA A 68 14.89 15.14 -29.55
C ALA A 68 14.22 13.78 -29.84
N VAL A 69 14.98 12.81 -30.38
CA VAL A 69 14.47 11.43 -30.58
C VAL A 69 14.24 10.73 -29.24
N VAL A 70 15.19 10.82 -28.30
CA VAL A 70 15.06 10.25 -26.96
C VAL A 70 13.88 10.88 -26.21
N GLU A 71 13.69 12.19 -26.31
CA GLU A 71 12.54 12.89 -25.74
C GLU A 71 11.23 12.36 -26.30
N HIS A 72 11.12 12.19 -27.62
CA HIS A 72 9.92 11.65 -28.26
C HIS A 72 9.60 10.21 -27.82
N GLU A 73 10.59 9.31 -27.82
CA GLU A 73 10.40 7.92 -27.38
C GLU A 73 10.02 7.83 -25.89
N LEU A 74 10.66 8.66 -25.06
CA LEU A 74 10.35 8.73 -23.63
C LEU A 74 8.94 9.29 -23.39
N LEU A 75 8.50 10.26 -24.21
CA LEU A 75 7.15 10.83 -24.18
C LEU A 75 6.11 9.80 -24.57
N LEU A 76 6.36 9.01 -25.62
CA LEU A 76 5.47 7.92 -26.03
C LEU A 76 5.38 6.84 -24.95
N PHE A 77 6.51 6.43 -24.37
CA PHE A 77 6.57 5.49 -23.26
C PHE A 77 5.71 5.97 -22.07
N ALA A 78 5.93 7.21 -21.63
CA ALA A 78 5.18 7.79 -20.52
C ALA A 78 3.69 7.92 -20.84
N ALA A 79 3.35 8.35 -22.06
CA ALA A 79 1.97 8.56 -22.48
C ALA A 79 1.16 7.25 -22.52
N ILE A 80 1.75 6.16 -23.02
CA ILE A 80 1.11 4.84 -23.05
C ILE A 80 0.87 4.33 -21.64
N TRP A 81 1.89 4.36 -20.77
CA TRP A 81 1.75 3.83 -19.41
C TRP A 81 0.81 4.66 -18.54
N PHE A 82 0.83 6.00 -18.65
CA PHE A 82 -0.16 6.83 -17.98
C PHE A 82 -1.57 6.53 -18.46
N ALA A 83 -1.78 6.25 -19.74
CA ALA A 83 -3.08 5.90 -20.26
C ALA A 83 -3.57 4.57 -19.66
N ILE A 84 -2.70 3.56 -19.58
CA ILE A 84 -3.00 2.27 -18.94
C ILE A 84 -3.38 2.47 -17.46
N PHE A 85 -2.60 3.24 -16.70
CA PHE A 85 -2.91 3.52 -15.29
C PHE A 85 -4.19 4.32 -15.12
N ALA A 86 -4.44 5.29 -16.00
CA ALA A 86 -5.66 6.09 -15.99
C ALA A 86 -6.90 5.22 -16.28
N ILE A 87 -6.83 4.29 -17.24
CA ILE A 87 -7.92 3.35 -17.50
C ILE A 87 -8.23 2.50 -16.26
N ASP A 88 -7.19 1.98 -15.60
CA ASP A 88 -7.34 1.20 -14.36
C ASP A 88 -7.95 2.03 -13.21
N GLU A 89 -7.52 3.28 -13.04
CA GLU A 89 -8.14 4.22 -12.09
C GLU A 89 -9.61 4.54 -12.42
N LEU A 90 -9.92 4.76 -13.70
CA LEU A 90 -11.28 5.02 -14.17
C LEU A 90 -12.18 3.80 -13.98
N ALA A 91 -11.66 2.58 -14.11
CA ALA A 91 -12.41 1.36 -13.83
C ALA A 91 -12.83 1.28 -12.36
N VAL A 92 -11.93 1.64 -11.43
CA VAL A 92 -12.26 1.73 -10.00
C VAL A 92 -13.25 2.86 -9.73
N ASP A 93 -13.07 4.04 -10.34
CA ASP A 93 -14.00 5.17 -10.19
C ASP A 93 -15.40 4.81 -10.70
N LEU A 94 -15.50 4.11 -11.83
CA LEU A 94 -16.77 3.65 -12.38
C LEU A 94 -17.44 2.61 -11.49
N ALA A 95 -16.67 1.64 -10.98
CA ALA A 95 -17.18 0.67 -10.01
C ALA A 95 -17.69 1.35 -8.73
N TRP A 96 -16.92 2.30 -8.20
CA TRP A 96 -17.30 3.11 -7.05
C TRP A 96 -18.58 3.91 -7.32
N LEU A 97 -18.65 4.62 -8.45
CA LEU A 97 -19.80 5.42 -8.82
C LEU A 97 -21.05 4.55 -8.98
N ARG A 98 -20.92 3.39 -9.64
CA ARG A 98 -22.02 2.42 -9.79
C ARG A 98 -22.53 1.92 -8.45
N LEU A 99 -21.63 1.54 -7.53
CA LEU A 99 -22.01 1.09 -6.19
C LEU A 99 -22.64 2.21 -5.36
N ARG A 100 -22.19 3.46 -5.56
CA ARG A 100 -22.76 4.64 -4.90
C ARG A 100 -24.16 4.95 -5.42
N LEU A 101 -24.35 4.96 -6.74
CA LEU A 101 -25.66 5.18 -7.38
C LEU A 101 -26.65 4.05 -7.08
N SER A 102 -26.17 2.81 -6.91
CA SER A 102 -27.02 1.69 -6.48
C SER A 102 -27.34 1.69 -4.98
N GLY A 103 -26.91 2.70 -4.22
CA GLY A 103 -27.15 2.81 -2.78
C GLY A 103 -26.36 1.82 -1.92
N LYS A 104 -25.43 1.05 -2.50
CA LYS A 104 -24.62 0.05 -1.76
C LYS A 104 -23.50 0.69 -0.95
N LEU A 105 -22.99 1.85 -1.36
CA LEU A 105 -21.92 2.58 -0.65
C LEU A 105 -22.44 3.59 0.38
N ARG A 106 -23.50 3.27 1.11
CA ARG A 106 -23.93 4.12 2.23
C ARG A 106 -22.95 3.93 3.39
N THR A 107 -22.38 5.03 3.88
CA THR A 107 -21.64 5.01 5.15
C THR A 107 -22.67 5.16 6.26
N PRO A 108 -22.99 4.08 7.02
CA PRO A 108 -23.96 4.17 8.09
C PRO A 108 -23.46 5.13 9.17
N ARG A 109 -24.40 5.79 9.82
CA ARG A 109 -24.15 6.66 10.97
C ARG A 109 -24.71 6.00 12.22
N LEU A 110 -23.91 5.95 13.27
CA LEU A 110 -24.37 5.47 14.56
C LEU A 110 -25.37 6.46 15.17
N SER A 111 -26.48 5.96 15.69
CA SER A 111 -27.46 6.78 16.41
C SER A 111 -27.00 7.10 17.82
N HIS A 112 -26.30 6.18 18.47
CA HIS A 112 -25.81 6.30 19.85
C HIS A 112 -24.38 5.78 19.97
N PRO A 113 -23.63 6.19 21.01
CA PRO A 113 -22.32 5.61 21.31
C PRO A 113 -22.42 4.09 21.49
N CYS A 114 -21.53 3.33 20.83
CA CYS A 114 -21.42 1.89 21.04
C CYS A 114 -20.54 1.62 22.27
N ASN A 115 -21.18 1.35 23.42
CA ASN A 115 -20.53 1.01 24.68
C ASN A 115 -21.00 -0.33 25.25
N ALA A 116 -21.64 -1.17 24.43
CA ALA A 116 -22.01 -2.52 24.80
C ALA A 116 -20.76 -3.36 25.14
N GLU A 117 -20.96 -4.32 26.04
CA GLU A 117 -19.95 -5.34 26.34
C GLU A 117 -19.72 -6.25 25.12
N LEU A 118 -18.54 -6.85 25.06
CA LEU A 118 -18.13 -7.68 23.91
C LEU A 118 -18.72 -9.08 24.00
N ASN A 119 -18.99 -9.68 22.83
CA ASN A 119 -19.49 -11.05 22.69
C ASN A 119 -18.49 -12.12 23.18
N GLY A 120 -17.24 -11.73 23.44
CA GLY A 120 -16.22 -12.58 24.04
C GLY A 120 -14.93 -11.82 24.30
N LEU A 121 -13.89 -12.53 24.75
CA LEU A 121 -12.59 -11.95 25.03
C LEU A 121 -11.94 -11.38 23.76
N ALA A 122 -11.75 -10.07 23.72
CA ALA A 122 -11.03 -9.38 22.65
C ALA A 122 -9.65 -8.98 23.14
N VAL A 123 -8.62 -9.37 22.39
CA VAL A 123 -7.23 -9.09 22.71
C VAL A 123 -6.64 -8.13 21.69
N VAL A 124 -6.06 -7.04 22.18
CA VAL A 124 -5.33 -6.06 21.38
C VAL A 124 -3.84 -6.32 21.52
N LEU A 125 -3.15 -6.51 20.41
CA LEU A 125 -1.73 -6.78 20.32
C LEU A 125 -1.01 -5.50 19.92
N VAL A 126 -0.12 -5.02 20.78
CA VAL A 126 0.66 -3.80 20.56
C VAL A 126 2.15 -4.11 20.65
N PRO A 127 2.88 -4.19 19.52
CA PRO A 127 4.34 -4.28 19.53
C PRO A 127 4.94 -2.88 19.79
N ALA A 128 5.89 -2.78 20.72
CA ALA A 128 6.55 -1.53 21.08
C ALA A 128 8.08 -1.65 21.11
N TRP A 129 8.78 -0.73 20.44
CA TRP A 129 10.24 -0.63 20.44
C TRP A 129 10.69 0.83 20.44
N LEU A 130 11.30 1.28 21.55
CA LEU A 130 11.71 2.67 21.80
C LEU A 130 10.56 3.67 21.76
N GLU A 131 9.37 3.25 22.23
CA GLU A 131 8.12 4.03 22.16
C GLU A 131 7.70 4.64 23.51
N SER A 132 8.65 4.83 24.43
CA SER A 132 8.39 5.37 25.77
C SER A 132 7.66 6.73 25.79
N ARG A 133 7.76 7.50 24.71
CA ARG A 133 7.10 8.82 24.57
C ARG A 133 5.61 8.74 24.25
N VAL A 134 5.17 7.69 23.55
CA VAL A 134 3.80 7.58 23.01
C VAL A 134 2.99 6.45 23.66
N ILE A 135 3.66 5.39 24.13
CA ILE A 135 2.99 4.18 24.64
C ILE A 135 2.13 4.47 25.87
N GLY A 136 2.57 5.34 26.77
CA GLY A 136 1.83 5.69 27.97
C GLY A 136 0.49 6.40 27.65
N PRO A 137 0.52 7.50 26.87
CA PRO A 137 -0.69 8.10 26.31
C PRO A 137 -1.58 7.12 25.54
N MET A 138 -1.02 6.26 24.69
CA MET A 138 -1.78 5.29 23.91
C MET A 138 -2.54 4.32 24.81
N VAL A 139 -1.85 3.67 25.77
CA VAL A 139 -2.45 2.72 26.71
C VAL A 139 -3.58 3.39 27.51
N ARG A 140 -3.32 4.59 28.06
CA ARG A 140 -4.33 5.33 28.83
C ARG A 140 -5.56 5.66 27.99
N HIS A 141 -5.36 6.21 26.79
CA HIS A 141 -6.44 6.56 25.88
C HIS A 141 -7.26 5.34 25.46
N THR A 142 -6.60 4.23 25.13
CA THR A 142 -7.26 2.98 24.73
C THR A 142 -8.11 2.41 25.86
N LEU A 143 -7.56 2.31 27.07
CA LEU A 143 -8.26 1.80 28.25
C LEU A 143 -9.43 2.69 28.71
N GLN A 144 -9.35 4.00 28.47
CA GLN A 144 -10.43 4.96 28.72
C GLN A 144 -11.51 4.90 27.63
N SER A 145 -11.10 4.80 26.37
CA SER A 145 -12.00 4.77 25.22
C SER A 145 -12.79 3.46 25.13
N TRP A 146 -12.20 2.36 25.59
CA TRP A 146 -12.79 1.03 25.57
C TRP A 146 -12.96 0.49 26.99
N PRO A 147 -14.07 0.84 27.68
CA PRO A 147 -14.31 0.47 29.09
C PRO A 147 -14.68 -1.00 29.31
N GLN A 148 -14.80 -1.78 28.23
CA GLN A 148 -15.26 -3.17 28.24
C GLN A 148 -14.41 -4.07 29.15
N SER A 149 -15.09 -4.90 29.95
CA SER A 149 -14.44 -5.81 30.89
C SER A 149 -13.79 -7.01 30.18
N ASN A 150 -14.29 -7.37 29.00
CA ASN A 150 -13.76 -8.43 28.14
C ASN A 150 -12.63 -7.97 27.20
N LEU A 151 -12.10 -6.75 27.39
CA LEU A 151 -10.91 -6.27 26.71
C LEU A 151 -9.63 -6.71 27.44
N ARG A 152 -8.64 -7.18 26.71
CA ARG A 152 -7.26 -7.27 27.20
C ARG A 152 -6.29 -6.61 26.22
N LEU A 153 -5.40 -5.79 26.74
CA LEU A 153 -4.35 -5.11 25.98
C LEU A 153 -3.01 -5.79 26.27
N TYR A 154 -2.44 -6.47 25.28
CA TYR A 154 -1.13 -7.09 25.37
C TYR A 154 -0.10 -6.22 24.68
N VAL A 155 0.80 -5.65 25.47
CA VAL A 155 1.88 -4.80 24.95
C VAL A 155 3.20 -5.57 25.01
N GLY A 156 3.74 -5.87 23.83
CA GLY A 156 5.06 -6.48 23.66
C GLY A 156 6.16 -5.43 23.72
N CYS A 157 7.20 -5.65 24.51
CA CYS A 157 8.37 -4.80 24.59
C CYS A 157 9.64 -5.65 24.75
N TYR A 158 10.80 -5.10 24.41
CA TYR A 158 12.07 -5.83 24.44
C TYR A 158 12.81 -5.60 25.75
N ARG A 159 13.52 -6.63 26.25
CA ARG A 159 14.23 -6.58 27.54
C ARG A 159 15.28 -5.47 27.65
N ASN A 160 15.82 -5.00 26.53
CA ASN A 160 16.79 -3.90 26.44
C ASN A 160 16.16 -2.51 26.28
N ASP A 161 14.83 -2.39 26.26
CA ASP A 161 14.10 -1.11 26.25
C ASP A 161 13.49 -0.80 27.62
N LEU A 162 14.37 -0.50 28.58
CA LEU A 162 13.98 -0.22 29.96
C LEU A 162 13.07 1.02 30.07
N ALA A 163 13.19 1.99 29.17
CA ALA A 163 12.39 3.21 29.19
C ALA A 163 10.92 2.94 28.84
N THR A 164 10.67 2.11 27.83
CA THR A 164 9.29 1.68 27.49
C THR A 164 8.73 0.77 28.58
N ILE A 165 9.54 -0.18 29.09
CA ILE A 165 9.14 -1.07 30.17
C ILE A 165 8.71 -0.28 31.41
N SER A 166 9.48 0.74 31.83
CA SER A 166 9.15 1.51 33.03
C SER A 166 7.80 2.22 32.93
N VAL A 167 7.48 2.75 31.75
CA VAL A 167 6.16 3.37 31.49
C VAL A 167 5.06 2.33 31.58
N LEU A 168 5.24 1.16 30.97
CA LEU A 168 4.23 0.09 30.98
C LEU A 168 3.99 -0.48 32.38
N VAL A 169 5.05 -0.68 33.17
CA VAL A 169 4.94 -1.15 34.57
C VAL A 169 4.15 -0.15 35.41
N SER A 170 4.33 1.15 35.19
CA SER A 170 3.55 2.18 35.90
C SER A 170 2.05 2.13 35.61
N LEU A 171 1.65 1.52 34.48
CA LEU A 171 0.26 1.37 34.04
C LEU A 171 -0.32 -0.02 34.32
N ALA A 172 0.51 -0.97 34.77
CA ALA A 172 0.13 -2.35 35.07
C ALA A 172 -0.93 -2.54 36.18
N PRO A 173 -1.25 -1.57 37.07
CA PRO A 173 -2.38 -1.73 37.98
C PRO A 173 -3.75 -1.91 37.30
N ASP A 174 -3.92 -1.51 36.04
CA ASP A 174 -5.16 -1.83 35.30
C ASP A 174 -5.17 -3.33 34.92
N PRO A 175 -6.15 -4.12 35.37
CA PRO A 175 -6.17 -5.58 35.15
C PRO A 175 -6.34 -5.98 33.68
N ARG A 176 -6.73 -5.03 32.80
CA ARG A 176 -6.85 -5.26 31.36
C ARG A 176 -5.50 -5.19 30.65
N LEU A 177 -4.48 -4.58 31.24
CA LEU A 177 -3.14 -4.47 30.65
C LEU A 177 -2.27 -5.70 30.98
N ARG A 178 -1.66 -6.28 29.96
CA ARG A 178 -0.68 -7.36 30.03
C ARG A 178 0.62 -6.91 29.36
N VAL A 179 1.70 -6.83 30.13
CA VAL A 179 3.02 -6.47 29.62
C VAL A 179 3.77 -7.76 29.27
N VAL A 180 4.19 -7.90 28.02
CA VAL A 180 4.90 -9.06 27.50
C VAL A 180 6.33 -8.67 27.18
N ILE A 181 7.28 -9.16 27.97
CA ILE A 181 8.70 -8.92 27.73
C ILE A 181 9.25 -9.98 26.76
N HIS A 182 9.89 -9.51 25.69
CA HIS A 182 10.63 -10.34 24.75
C HIS A 182 11.92 -10.84 25.39
N ASP A 183 12.21 -12.12 25.17
CA ASP A 183 13.42 -12.82 25.62
C ASP A 183 14.70 -12.45 24.84
N ARG A 184 14.59 -11.64 23.78
CA ARG A 184 15.69 -11.19 22.92
C ARG A 184 15.88 -9.68 23.04
N ASP A 185 17.09 -9.22 22.76
CA ASP A 185 17.38 -7.80 22.61
C ASP A 185 16.81 -7.30 21.27
N GLY A 186 16.08 -6.20 21.32
CA GLY A 186 15.54 -5.54 20.16
C GLY A 186 16.58 -4.66 19.44
N PRO A 187 16.29 -4.25 18.19
CA PRO A 187 15.09 -4.63 17.45
C PRO A 187 15.24 -5.99 16.77
N THR A 188 14.17 -6.79 16.78
CA THR A 188 13.98 -7.88 15.80
C THR A 188 13.07 -7.37 14.68
N THR A 189 11.84 -7.88 14.53
CA THR A 189 10.82 -7.38 13.61
C THR A 189 9.49 -7.19 14.34
N LYS A 190 8.59 -6.38 13.77
CA LYS A 190 7.23 -6.22 14.29
C LYS A 190 6.50 -7.57 14.36
N ALA A 191 6.63 -8.38 13.31
CA ALA A 191 6.12 -9.75 13.25
C ALA A 191 6.65 -10.68 14.37
N ASP A 192 7.95 -10.65 14.67
CA ASP A 192 8.54 -11.44 15.76
C ASP A 192 7.98 -11.02 17.13
N CYS A 193 7.86 -9.71 17.36
CA CYS A 193 7.23 -9.18 18.58
C CYS A 193 5.76 -9.59 18.69
N LEU A 194 4.98 -9.52 17.59
CA LEU A 194 3.60 -9.99 17.54
C LEU A 194 3.48 -11.49 17.82
N ASN A 195 4.39 -12.32 17.29
CA ASN A 195 4.44 -13.75 17.59
C ASN A 195 4.75 -14.02 19.07
N ARG A 196 5.64 -13.24 19.67
CA ARG A 196 5.93 -13.31 21.11
C ARG A 196 4.70 -12.96 21.96
N ILE A 197 3.94 -11.93 21.56
CA ILE A 197 2.65 -11.58 22.18
C ILE A 197 1.66 -12.73 22.01
N TYR A 198 1.52 -13.28 20.80
CA TYR A 198 0.63 -14.40 20.51
C TYR A 198 0.92 -15.62 21.39
N ARG A 199 2.19 -15.98 21.57
CA ARG A 199 2.60 -17.04 22.49
C ARG A 199 2.16 -16.78 23.94
N ALA A 200 2.22 -15.52 24.40
CA ALA A 200 1.72 -15.15 25.72
C ALA A 200 0.20 -15.32 25.83
N ILE A 201 -0.53 -14.93 24.79
CA ILE A 201 -1.98 -15.12 24.71
C ILE A 201 -2.33 -16.60 24.82
N CYS A 202 -1.68 -17.47 24.05
CA CYS A 202 -1.94 -18.91 24.10
C CYS A 202 -1.65 -19.53 25.47
N GLU A 203 -0.61 -19.07 26.16
CA GLU A 203 -0.32 -19.52 27.53
C GLU A 203 -1.41 -19.07 28.51
N ASP A 204 -1.90 -17.83 28.41
CA ASP A 204 -2.98 -17.31 29.24
C ASP A 204 -4.32 -18.02 28.95
N GLU A 205 -4.62 -18.35 27.68
CA GLU A 205 -5.77 -19.20 27.33
C GLU A 205 -5.67 -20.57 28.00
N ARG A 206 -4.47 -21.18 27.99
CA ARG A 206 -4.23 -22.49 28.61
C ARG A 206 -4.38 -22.47 30.13
N ARG A 207 -4.07 -21.34 30.77
CA ARG A 207 -4.18 -21.16 32.23
C ARG A 207 -5.59 -20.82 32.69
N SER A 208 -6.33 -20.07 31.87
CA SER A 208 -7.66 -19.55 32.24
C SER A 208 -8.82 -20.37 31.69
N ASP A 209 -8.56 -21.29 30.75
CA ASP A 209 -9.58 -22.02 29.97
C ASP A 209 -10.55 -21.08 29.21
N LEU A 210 -10.12 -19.83 28.98
CA LEU A 210 -10.87 -18.83 28.22
C LEU A 210 -10.21 -18.64 26.86
N ARG A 211 -10.88 -19.08 25.81
CA ARG A 211 -10.42 -18.86 24.43
C ARG A 211 -10.71 -17.44 23.97
N VAL A 212 -9.71 -16.81 23.37
CA VAL A 212 -9.83 -15.49 22.74
C VAL A 212 -10.79 -15.59 21.55
N ARG A 213 -11.73 -14.65 21.47
CA ARG A 213 -12.67 -14.53 20.35
C ARG A 213 -12.03 -13.76 19.20
N ALA A 214 -11.40 -12.63 19.51
CA ALA A 214 -10.88 -11.68 18.54
C ALA A 214 -9.45 -11.24 18.87
N LEU A 215 -8.58 -11.19 17.86
CA LEU A 215 -7.25 -10.61 17.94
C LEU A 215 -7.23 -9.31 17.12
N ILE A 216 -6.85 -8.21 17.76
CA ILE A 216 -6.85 -6.85 17.19
C ILE A 216 -5.42 -6.37 17.10
N LEU A 217 -5.00 -5.87 15.94
CA LEU A 217 -3.68 -5.24 15.79
C LEU A 217 -3.79 -3.73 15.96
N HIS A 218 -2.84 -3.17 16.71
CA HIS A 218 -2.77 -1.74 16.99
C HIS A 218 -1.33 -1.31 17.26
N ASP A 219 -0.93 -0.15 16.74
CA ASP A 219 0.43 0.37 16.90
C ASP A 219 0.55 1.27 18.15
N ALA A 220 1.78 1.49 18.59
CA ALA A 220 2.09 2.10 19.89
C ALA A 220 1.76 3.60 19.96
N GLU A 221 1.70 4.25 18.80
CA GLU A 221 1.48 5.68 18.59
C GLU A 221 0.04 6.04 18.17
N ASP A 222 -0.76 5.02 17.85
CA ASP A 222 -2.04 5.17 17.20
C ASP A 222 -3.18 5.39 18.19
N MET A 223 -4.16 6.17 17.78
CA MET A 223 -5.31 6.51 18.59
C MET A 223 -6.57 5.79 18.12
N VAL A 224 -7.14 5.02 19.03
CA VAL A 224 -8.41 4.31 18.80
C VAL A 224 -9.61 5.24 18.85
N HIS A 225 -10.65 4.89 18.09
CA HIS A 225 -11.97 5.51 18.20
C HIS A 225 -12.83 4.77 19.26
N PRO A 226 -13.61 5.46 20.11
CA PRO A 226 -14.42 4.79 21.15
C PRO A 226 -15.36 3.70 20.61
N ALA A 227 -16.07 3.98 19.52
CA ALA A 227 -16.97 3.00 18.89
C ALA A 227 -16.29 1.84 18.15
N ALA A 228 -14.96 1.88 17.93
CA ALA A 228 -14.28 0.93 17.06
C ALA A 228 -14.33 -0.51 17.59
N LEU A 229 -14.15 -0.71 18.89
CA LEU A 229 -14.06 -2.05 19.48
C LEU A 229 -15.36 -2.84 19.32
N THR A 230 -16.49 -2.29 19.76
CA THR A 230 -17.80 -2.93 19.63
C THR A 230 -18.18 -3.14 18.17
N LEU A 231 -17.84 -2.21 17.27
CA LEU A 231 -18.11 -2.35 15.84
C LEU A 231 -17.33 -3.51 15.21
N MET A 232 -16.04 -3.63 15.54
CA MET A 232 -15.24 -4.78 15.09
C MET A 232 -15.77 -6.08 15.70
N ASP A 233 -16.12 -6.07 16.99
CA ASP A 233 -16.66 -7.25 17.69
C ASP A 233 -17.94 -7.77 17.02
N SER A 234 -18.93 -6.89 16.78
CA SER A 234 -20.18 -7.27 16.10
C SER A 234 -19.95 -7.68 14.63
N ALA A 235 -19.04 -7.02 13.91
CA ALA A 235 -18.75 -7.39 12.52
C ALA A 235 -18.14 -8.80 12.40
N LEU A 236 -17.39 -9.26 13.42
CA LEU A 236 -16.84 -10.61 13.49
C LEU A 236 -17.89 -11.72 13.70
N ASP A 237 -19.16 -11.39 13.97
CA ASP A 237 -20.24 -12.39 13.97
C ASP A 237 -20.53 -12.94 12.56
N HIS A 238 -20.14 -12.18 11.52
CA HIS A 238 -20.41 -12.51 10.12
C HIS A 238 -19.17 -12.43 9.23
N ALA A 239 -18.01 -12.12 9.80
CA ALA A 239 -16.74 -12.00 9.10
C ALA A 239 -15.59 -12.61 9.93
N ASP A 240 -14.51 -12.96 9.26
CA ASP A 240 -13.29 -13.46 9.87
C ASP A 240 -12.21 -12.38 9.99
N PHE A 241 -12.32 -11.33 9.19
CA PHE A 241 -11.41 -10.18 9.22
C PHE A 241 -12.19 -8.88 9.02
N VAL A 242 -11.88 -7.90 9.87
CA VAL A 242 -12.46 -6.57 9.83
C VAL A 242 -11.33 -5.56 9.75
N GLN A 243 -11.38 -4.65 8.78
CA GLN A 243 -10.48 -3.51 8.66
C GLN A 243 -11.27 -2.22 8.79
N LEU A 244 -10.90 -1.37 9.74
CA LEU A 244 -11.39 0.00 9.84
C LEU A 244 -10.57 0.93 8.94
N PRO A 245 -11.11 2.11 8.59
CA PRO A 245 -10.32 3.16 7.97
C PRO A 245 -9.17 3.61 8.86
N VAL A 246 -8.08 4.02 8.21
CA VAL A 246 -6.98 4.74 8.86
C VAL A 246 -7.06 6.20 8.44
N ARG A 247 -7.00 7.11 9.41
CA ARG A 247 -7.14 8.56 9.22
C ARG A 247 -5.87 9.27 9.70
N PRO A 248 -4.99 9.69 8.78
CA PRO A 248 -3.86 10.55 9.10
C PRO A 248 -4.29 11.86 9.75
N GLU A 249 -3.64 12.25 10.85
CA GLU A 249 -3.88 13.54 11.48
C GLU A 249 -3.06 14.65 10.79
N PRO A 250 -3.69 15.77 10.41
CA PRO A 250 -3.00 16.92 9.85
C PRO A 250 -1.97 17.49 10.84
N GLN A 251 -0.79 17.82 10.34
CA GLN A 251 0.28 18.40 11.14
C GLN A 251 0.61 19.80 10.64
N CYS A 252 0.38 20.82 11.47
CA CYS A 252 0.65 22.22 11.10
C CYS A 252 2.13 22.46 10.76
N ALA A 253 3.04 21.72 11.40
CA ALA A 253 4.48 21.80 11.13
C ALA A 253 4.91 21.08 9.83
N SER A 254 4.04 20.26 9.23
CA SER A 254 4.34 19.51 8.01
C SER A 254 3.12 19.38 7.08
N PRO A 255 2.58 20.52 6.59
CA PRO A 255 1.37 20.50 5.79
C PRO A 255 1.58 19.82 4.43
N TRP A 256 2.81 19.76 3.92
CA TRP A 256 3.14 19.16 2.63
C TRP A 256 3.53 17.69 2.72
N ILE A 257 4.45 17.37 3.64
CA ILE A 257 5.00 16.01 3.77
C ILE A 257 4.12 15.13 4.63
N ALA A 258 3.68 15.52 5.83
CA ALA A 258 2.68 14.71 6.52
C ALA A 258 1.32 14.79 5.81
N GLY A 259 0.98 15.96 5.26
CA GLY A 259 -0.32 16.18 4.62
C GLY A 259 -0.60 15.37 3.36
N HIS A 260 0.42 14.90 2.61
CA HIS A 260 0.15 14.04 1.45
C HIS A 260 -0.46 12.68 1.87
N TYR A 261 -0.18 12.20 3.08
CA TYR A 261 -0.83 11.00 3.62
C TYR A 261 -2.33 11.24 3.84
N CYS A 262 -2.73 12.42 4.34
CA CYS A 262 -4.14 12.79 4.49
C CYS A 262 -4.88 12.64 3.15
N ASP A 263 -4.27 13.13 2.07
CA ASP A 263 -4.84 13.09 0.72
C ASP A 263 -4.92 11.66 0.18
N GLU A 264 -3.84 10.88 0.35
CA GLU A 264 -3.72 9.50 -0.08
C GLU A 264 -4.74 8.58 0.60
N PHE A 265 -4.79 8.61 1.92
CA PHE A 265 -5.66 7.76 2.73
C PHE A 265 -7.12 8.16 2.62
N ALA A 266 -7.45 9.44 2.51
CA ALA A 266 -8.83 9.88 2.32
C ALA A 266 -9.46 9.24 1.06
N GLU A 267 -8.74 9.25 -0.06
CA GLU A 267 -9.21 8.61 -1.29
C GLU A 267 -9.17 7.07 -1.17
N ALA A 268 -8.05 6.50 -0.70
CA ALA A 268 -7.89 5.04 -0.63
C ALA A 268 -8.96 4.38 0.26
N HIS A 269 -9.26 4.96 1.43
CA HIS A 269 -10.23 4.41 2.38
C HIS A 269 -11.69 4.83 2.12
N ALA A 270 -11.93 5.83 1.26
CA ALA A 270 -13.30 6.20 0.83
C ALA A 270 -13.69 5.62 -0.54
N ARG A 271 -12.71 5.17 -1.33
CA ARG A 271 -12.89 4.65 -2.68
C ARG A 271 -12.32 3.25 -2.86
N ASP A 272 -11.00 3.09 -2.84
CA ASP A 272 -10.33 1.85 -3.26
C ASP A 272 -10.71 0.66 -2.37
N MET A 273 -10.59 0.81 -1.05
CA MET A 273 -10.93 -0.25 -0.09
C MET A 273 -12.42 -0.58 -0.09
N VAL A 274 -13.26 0.42 -0.35
CA VAL A 274 -14.71 0.25 -0.44
C VAL A 274 -15.08 -0.56 -1.69
N VAL A 275 -14.51 -0.23 -2.85
CA VAL A 275 -14.70 -1.01 -4.08
C VAL A 275 -14.16 -2.42 -3.92
N ARG A 276 -12.94 -2.55 -3.39
CA ARG A 276 -12.27 -3.83 -3.15
C ARG A 276 -13.12 -4.78 -2.29
N HIS A 277 -13.70 -4.26 -1.22
CA HIS A 277 -14.62 -5.02 -0.38
C HIS A 277 -15.86 -5.51 -1.15
N HIS A 278 -16.47 -4.64 -1.96
CA HIS A 278 -17.72 -4.97 -2.69
C HIS A 278 -17.53 -5.92 -3.86
N ILE A 279 -16.35 -5.95 -4.49
CA ILE A 279 -16.03 -6.94 -5.52
C ILE A 279 -15.63 -8.31 -4.91
N GLY A 280 -15.62 -8.42 -3.58
CA GLY A 280 -15.29 -9.65 -2.87
C GLY A 280 -13.81 -10.03 -2.94
N ALA A 281 -12.92 -9.07 -3.21
CA ALA A 281 -11.49 -9.32 -3.23
C ALA A 281 -10.90 -9.31 -1.81
N ALA A 282 -9.80 -10.04 -1.63
CA ALA A 282 -9.03 -10.11 -0.41
C ALA A 282 -8.62 -8.71 0.07
N LEU A 283 -8.89 -8.38 1.33
CA LEU A 283 -8.56 -7.08 1.91
C LEU A 283 -7.19 -7.11 2.60
N PRO A 284 -6.30 -6.14 2.33
CA PRO A 284 -5.06 -6.02 3.09
C PRO A 284 -5.37 -5.50 4.50
N SER A 285 -4.56 -5.91 5.48
CA SER A 285 -4.55 -5.21 6.77
C SER A 285 -3.63 -4.00 6.70
N ALA A 286 -4.05 -2.91 7.34
CA ALA A 286 -3.21 -1.74 7.57
C ALA A 286 -2.25 -1.92 8.76
N GLY A 287 -2.37 -3.02 9.51
CA GLY A 287 -1.60 -3.27 10.74
C GLY A 287 -2.16 -2.62 11.99
N VAL A 288 -3.17 -1.79 11.82
CA VAL A 288 -3.84 -1.02 12.86
C VAL A 288 -5.33 -0.94 12.57
N GLY A 289 -6.15 -0.82 13.63
CA GLY A 289 -7.60 -0.75 13.47
C GLY A 289 -8.21 -1.96 12.77
N CYS A 290 -7.60 -3.14 12.96
CA CYS A 290 -7.99 -4.36 12.29
C CYS A 290 -8.20 -5.49 13.30
N ALA A 291 -9.20 -6.33 13.05
CA ALA A 291 -9.57 -7.43 13.93
C ALA A 291 -9.70 -8.75 13.16
N PHE A 292 -9.17 -9.81 13.74
CA PHE A 292 -9.21 -11.17 13.21
C PHE A 292 -10.03 -12.05 14.16
N SER A 293 -10.93 -12.87 13.60
CA SER A 293 -11.54 -13.94 14.37
C SER A 293 -10.48 -14.96 14.76
N ARG A 294 -10.62 -15.59 15.92
CA ARG A 294 -9.70 -16.66 16.32
C ARG A 294 -9.65 -17.79 15.29
N ARG A 295 -10.78 -18.10 14.65
CA ARG A 295 -10.88 -19.11 13.59
C ARG A 295 -10.04 -18.74 12.37
N ALA A 296 -9.99 -17.46 12.00
CA ALA A 296 -9.15 -16.98 10.92
C ALA A 296 -7.66 -17.24 11.20
N ILE A 297 -7.22 -16.91 12.41
CA ILE A 297 -5.85 -17.16 12.85
C ILE A 297 -5.53 -18.65 12.82
N ASP A 298 -6.43 -19.50 13.33
CA ASP A 298 -6.21 -20.96 13.33
C ASP A 298 -6.05 -21.52 11.89
N ARG A 299 -6.83 -21.02 10.92
CA ARG A 299 -6.66 -21.40 9.51
C ARG A 299 -5.33 -20.92 8.92
N ILE A 300 -4.87 -19.72 9.30
CA ILE A 300 -3.56 -19.19 8.86
C ILE A 300 -2.43 -20.06 9.40
N LEU A 301 -2.50 -20.48 10.67
CA LEU A 301 -1.52 -21.38 11.27
C LEU A 301 -1.42 -22.71 10.50
N VAL A 302 -2.57 -23.32 10.19
CA VAL A 302 -2.64 -24.56 9.40
C VAL A 302 -2.06 -24.35 8.00
N ALA A 303 -2.48 -23.29 7.29
CA ALA A 303 -2.03 -23.02 5.94
C ALA A 303 -0.51 -22.77 5.85
N ARG A 304 0.09 -22.22 6.90
CA ARG A 304 1.53 -21.97 6.99
C ARG A 304 2.32 -23.16 7.55
N SER A 305 1.65 -24.19 8.08
CA SER A 305 2.30 -25.27 8.84
C SER A 305 3.19 -24.71 9.96
N SER A 306 2.70 -23.69 10.67
CA SER A 306 3.43 -22.92 11.68
C SER A 306 2.61 -22.83 12.97
N THR A 307 3.29 -22.72 14.10
CA THR A 307 2.68 -22.38 15.40
C THR A 307 2.50 -20.87 15.60
N GLU A 308 3.00 -20.07 14.67
CA GLU A 308 3.00 -18.62 14.75
C GLU A 308 2.27 -17.97 13.55
N PRO A 309 1.39 -16.98 13.80
CA PRO A 309 0.50 -16.44 12.77
C PRO A 309 1.09 -15.27 11.98
N PHE A 310 2.28 -14.76 12.33
CA PHE A 310 2.99 -13.73 11.57
C PHE A 310 4.31 -14.30 11.03
N ALA A 311 4.64 -13.98 9.78
CA ALA A 311 5.91 -14.39 9.20
C ALA A 311 7.00 -13.40 9.66
N ALA A 312 7.89 -13.83 10.54
CA ALA A 312 8.91 -12.98 11.17
C ALA A 312 9.80 -12.21 10.17
N GLU A 313 10.05 -12.80 9.00
CA GLU A 313 10.88 -12.24 7.91
C GLU A 313 10.12 -11.24 7.00
N CYS A 314 8.80 -11.09 7.19
CA CYS A 314 7.97 -10.20 6.37
C CYS A 314 8.03 -8.76 6.90
N LEU A 315 8.33 -7.80 6.04
CA LEU A 315 8.30 -6.37 6.40
C LEU A 315 6.88 -5.79 6.46
N THR A 316 5.91 -6.53 5.91
CA THR A 316 4.50 -6.16 5.85
C THR A 316 3.65 -7.38 6.22
N GLU A 317 3.94 -7.93 7.39
CA GLU A 317 3.25 -9.07 7.97
C GLU A 317 1.74 -8.84 8.09
N ASP A 318 1.36 -7.59 8.37
CA ASP A 318 -0.03 -7.16 8.49
C ASP A 318 -0.75 -7.32 7.15
N TYR A 319 -0.18 -6.73 6.09
CA TYR A 319 -0.70 -6.85 4.72
C TYR A 319 -0.86 -8.32 4.31
N GLU A 320 0.16 -9.16 4.57
CA GLU A 320 0.13 -10.59 4.26
C GLU A 320 -0.98 -11.31 5.04
N CYS A 321 -1.10 -11.03 6.34
CA CYS A 321 -2.08 -11.65 7.23
C CYS A 321 -3.52 -11.37 6.77
N GLY A 322 -3.84 -10.12 6.41
CA GLY A 322 -5.16 -9.76 5.88
C GLY A 322 -5.53 -10.53 4.61
N LEU A 323 -4.59 -10.67 3.68
CA LEU A 323 -4.83 -11.42 2.43
C LEU A 323 -4.96 -12.93 2.64
N LEU A 324 -4.23 -13.49 3.60
CA LEU A 324 -4.29 -14.91 3.93
C LEU A 324 -5.65 -15.32 4.51
N VAL A 325 -6.38 -14.42 5.16
CA VAL A 325 -7.75 -14.71 5.60
C VAL A 325 -8.61 -15.11 4.42
N HIS A 326 -8.57 -14.37 3.30
CA HIS A 326 -9.33 -14.73 2.11
C HIS A 326 -8.79 -15.99 1.42
N GLN A 327 -7.47 -16.14 1.31
CA GLN A 327 -6.85 -17.32 0.69
C GLN A 327 -7.15 -18.61 1.45
N THR A 328 -7.39 -18.53 2.75
CA THR A 328 -7.79 -19.67 3.59
C THR A 328 -9.32 -19.82 3.70
N GLY A 329 -10.08 -19.16 2.82
CA GLY A 329 -11.55 -19.29 2.73
C GLY A 329 -12.34 -18.41 3.69
N GLY A 330 -11.70 -17.46 4.37
CA GLY A 330 -12.33 -16.53 5.30
C GLY A 330 -12.97 -15.31 4.64
N ARG A 331 -13.98 -14.75 5.31
CA ARG A 331 -14.68 -13.55 4.85
C ARG A 331 -14.07 -12.28 5.44
N SER A 332 -13.79 -11.29 4.59
CA SER A 332 -13.22 -10.00 4.99
C SER A 332 -14.21 -8.85 4.80
N VAL A 333 -14.24 -7.90 5.74
CA VAL A 333 -15.09 -6.72 5.69
C VAL A 333 -14.27 -5.45 5.90
N PHE A 334 -14.44 -4.48 5.00
CA PHE A 334 -13.94 -3.12 5.21
C PHE A 334 -15.06 -2.29 5.84
N LEU A 335 -14.94 -1.99 7.13
CA LEU A 335 -16.02 -1.43 7.93
C LEU A 335 -15.89 0.10 8.01
N ARG A 336 -16.54 0.80 7.08
CA ARG A 336 -16.57 2.26 7.04
C ARG A 336 -17.85 2.80 7.66
N VAL A 337 -17.76 3.40 8.84
CA VAL A 337 -18.91 3.89 9.64
C VAL A 337 -18.62 5.31 10.15
N ARG A 338 -19.66 6.13 10.32
CA ARG A 338 -19.57 7.41 11.04
C ARG A 338 -20.23 7.33 12.40
N ASP A 339 -19.68 8.01 13.39
CA ASP A 339 -20.26 8.09 14.72
C ASP A 339 -21.49 9.02 14.76
N SER A 340 -22.06 9.22 15.96
CA SER A 340 -23.20 10.12 16.14
C SER A 340 -22.86 11.60 15.89
N SER A 341 -21.58 12.00 15.95
CA SER A 341 -21.14 13.36 15.60
C SER A 341 -20.94 13.56 14.08
N GLY A 342 -20.83 12.47 13.32
CA GLY A 342 -20.49 12.48 11.90
C GLY A 342 -19.00 12.27 11.62
N ALA A 343 -18.18 12.14 12.67
CA ALA A 343 -16.78 11.76 12.54
C ALA A 343 -16.64 10.33 12.03
N LEU A 344 -15.59 10.08 11.25
CA LEU A 344 -15.28 8.74 10.76
C LEU A 344 -14.78 7.87 11.92
N VAL A 345 -15.40 6.70 12.11
CA VAL A 345 -14.84 5.68 13.01
C VAL A 345 -13.61 5.10 12.32
N ALA A 346 -12.44 5.53 12.76
CA ALA A 346 -11.15 5.21 12.15
C ALA A 346 -10.06 5.17 13.22
N THR A 347 -8.99 4.43 12.96
CA THR A 347 -7.74 4.62 13.70
C THR A 347 -7.09 5.92 13.24
N ARG A 348 -6.66 6.75 14.18
CA ARG A 348 -6.08 8.06 13.91
C ARG A 348 -4.60 8.03 14.26
N GLU A 349 -3.75 8.53 13.37
CA GLU A 349 -2.30 8.45 13.55
C GLU A 349 -1.55 9.66 13.00
N PHE A 350 -0.34 9.90 13.51
CA PHE A 350 0.58 10.87 12.91
C PHE A 350 1.60 10.19 12.01
N PHE A 351 1.49 10.47 10.71
CA PHE A 351 2.48 10.05 9.73
C PHE A 351 3.79 10.85 9.83
N PRO A 352 4.90 10.36 9.26
CA PRO A 352 6.19 11.04 9.33
C PRO A 352 6.14 12.46 8.76
N ALA A 353 6.68 13.40 9.54
CA ALA A 353 6.66 14.82 9.23
C ALA A 353 7.74 15.29 8.25
N ASN A 354 8.75 14.47 7.95
CA ASN A 354 9.89 14.87 7.10
C ASN A 354 10.15 13.87 5.97
N LEU A 355 10.80 14.37 4.91
CA LEU A 355 10.96 13.66 3.65
C LEU A 355 11.69 12.32 3.84
N VAL A 356 12.78 12.32 4.62
CA VAL A 356 13.60 11.12 4.83
C VAL A 356 12.78 10.04 5.51
N ALA A 357 12.05 10.39 6.56
CA ALA A 357 11.21 9.45 7.30
C ALA A 357 10.03 8.94 6.45
N SER A 358 9.36 9.79 5.68
CA SER A 358 8.29 9.38 4.76
C SER A 358 8.79 8.43 3.68
N VAL A 359 9.95 8.73 3.08
CA VAL A 359 10.60 7.84 2.09
C VAL A 359 10.93 6.49 2.72
N ARG A 360 11.49 6.47 3.94
CA ARG A 360 11.80 5.21 4.66
C ARG A 360 10.54 4.37 4.90
N GLN A 361 9.46 4.98 5.39
CA GLN A 361 8.19 4.26 5.62
C GLN A 361 7.62 3.70 4.31
N LYS A 362 7.49 4.53 3.27
CA LYS A 362 6.96 4.07 1.97
C LYS A 362 7.87 3.05 1.29
N THR A 363 9.19 3.12 1.49
CA THR A 363 10.11 2.08 1.02
C THR A 363 9.77 0.73 1.63
N ARG A 364 9.46 0.66 2.93
CA ARG A 364 9.04 -0.60 3.59
C ARG A 364 7.78 -1.16 2.93
N TRP A 365 6.77 -0.31 2.70
CA TRP A 365 5.53 -0.72 2.05
C TRP A 365 5.76 -1.21 0.62
N VAL A 366 6.46 -0.44 -0.21
CA VAL A 366 6.75 -0.84 -1.61
C VAL A 366 7.54 -2.15 -1.62
N HIS A 367 8.51 -2.31 -0.73
CA HIS A 367 9.32 -3.52 -0.69
C HIS A 367 8.52 -4.75 -0.24
N GLY A 368 7.77 -4.64 0.85
CA GLY A 368 6.95 -5.73 1.38
C GLY A 368 5.79 -6.11 0.45
N ILE A 369 5.10 -5.12 -0.11
CA ILE A 369 3.91 -5.36 -0.96
C ILE A 369 4.32 -5.80 -2.37
N ALA A 370 5.18 -5.03 -3.04
CA ALA A 370 5.47 -5.24 -4.46
C ALA A 370 6.47 -6.37 -4.71
N PHE A 371 7.47 -6.54 -3.84
CA PHE A 371 8.52 -7.55 -4.03
C PHE A 371 8.31 -8.78 -3.13
N GLN A 372 8.36 -8.66 -1.80
CA GLN A 372 8.16 -9.83 -0.93
C GLN A 372 6.77 -10.45 -1.13
N GLY A 373 5.74 -9.62 -1.30
CA GLY A 373 4.38 -10.07 -1.57
C GLY A 373 4.26 -10.83 -2.89
N TRP A 374 5.07 -10.51 -3.90
CA TRP A 374 5.14 -11.28 -5.15
C TRP A 374 5.61 -12.70 -4.88
N ASP A 375 6.73 -12.84 -4.19
CA ASP A 375 7.39 -14.11 -3.91
C ASP A 375 6.57 -15.00 -2.95
N ARG A 376 5.97 -14.39 -1.92
CA ARG A 376 5.31 -15.11 -0.82
C ARG A 376 3.85 -15.46 -1.11
N LEU A 377 3.10 -14.54 -1.70
CA LEU A 377 1.65 -14.72 -1.90
C LEU A 377 1.28 -15.19 -3.30
N GLY A 378 2.21 -15.08 -4.27
CA GLY A 378 2.00 -15.49 -5.65
C GLY A 378 0.83 -14.80 -6.36
N TRP A 379 0.31 -15.47 -7.39
CA TRP A 379 -0.74 -14.97 -8.31
C TRP A 379 -1.95 -15.90 -8.48
N LYS A 380 -1.91 -17.12 -7.91
CA LYS A 380 -3.02 -18.08 -8.02
C LYS A 380 -4.19 -17.67 -7.12
N CYS A 381 -5.12 -16.89 -7.67
CA CYS A 381 -6.29 -16.37 -6.97
C CYS A 381 -7.40 -16.00 -7.96
N ALA A 382 -8.56 -15.58 -7.47
CA ALA A 382 -9.69 -15.18 -8.31
C ALA A 382 -9.35 -13.92 -9.14
N PRO A 383 -10.02 -13.66 -10.28
CA PRO A 383 -9.72 -12.51 -11.13
C PRO A 383 -9.75 -11.15 -10.41
N GLY A 384 -10.70 -10.97 -9.47
CA GLY A 384 -10.77 -9.77 -8.64
C GLY A 384 -9.55 -9.60 -7.74
N ASP A 385 -9.03 -10.69 -7.17
CA ASP A 385 -7.80 -10.68 -6.37
C ASP A 385 -6.57 -10.39 -7.22
N ILE A 386 -6.49 -10.94 -8.43
CA ILE A 386 -5.41 -10.67 -9.38
C ILE A 386 -5.38 -9.17 -9.71
N TRP A 387 -6.55 -8.60 -10.04
CA TRP A 387 -6.66 -7.18 -10.35
C TRP A 387 -6.19 -6.30 -9.17
N MET A 388 -6.65 -6.59 -7.96
CA MET A 388 -6.25 -5.82 -6.78
C MET A 388 -4.77 -6.02 -6.43
N ARG A 389 -4.20 -7.21 -6.61
CA ARG A 389 -2.76 -7.46 -6.42
C ARG A 389 -1.90 -6.73 -7.44
N LEU A 390 -2.34 -6.65 -8.70
CA LEU A 390 -1.65 -5.82 -9.71
C LEU A 390 -1.63 -4.36 -9.27
N ARG A 391 -2.75 -3.85 -8.76
CA ARG A 391 -2.84 -2.48 -8.23
C ARG A 391 -1.96 -2.25 -7.01
N ASP A 392 -1.87 -3.23 -6.10
CA ASP A 392 -1.00 -3.15 -4.92
C ASP A 392 0.49 -3.16 -5.31
N ARG A 393 0.86 -3.95 -6.32
CA ARG A 393 2.26 -4.23 -6.70
C ARG A 393 2.82 -3.31 -7.80
N ARG A 394 1.99 -2.49 -8.46
CA ARG A 394 2.44 -1.59 -9.57
C ARG A 394 3.31 -0.41 -9.12
N GLY A 395 3.48 -0.17 -7.83
CA GLY A 395 4.21 0.99 -7.27
C GLY A 395 5.59 1.25 -7.92
N PRO A 396 6.48 0.25 -8.07
CA PRO A 396 7.77 0.44 -8.74
C PRO A 396 7.66 0.88 -10.21
N LEU A 397 6.69 0.33 -10.95
CA LEU A 397 6.47 0.67 -12.36
C LEU A 397 5.89 2.10 -12.47
N VAL A 398 4.93 2.46 -11.62
CA VAL A 398 4.41 3.83 -11.54
C VAL A 398 5.53 4.81 -11.26
N ALA A 399 6.44 4.50 -10.33
CA ALA A 399 7.58 5.35 -10.03
C ALA A 399 8.55 5.51 -11.21
N LEU A 400 8.79 4.46 -12.00
CA LEU A 400 9.60 4.53 -13.21
C LEU A 400 8.97 5.45 -14.27
N VAL A 401 7.67 5.32 -14.49
CA VAL A 401 6.91 6.15 -15.44
C VAL A 401 6.85 7.60 -14.97
N LEU A 402 6.67 7.85 -13.66
CA LEU A 402 6.79 9.18 -13.08
C LEU A 402 8.20 9.76 -13.29
N ALA A 403 9.26 8.99 -13.04
CA ALA A 403 10.63 9.46 -13.25
C ALA A 403 10.87 9.88 -14.71
N ALA A 404 10.38 9.10 -15.66
CA ALA A 404 10.37 9.46 -17.08
C ALA A 404 9.63 10.78 -17.34
N ALA A 405 8.43 10.95 -16.77
CA ALA A 405 7.62 12.16 -16.93
C ALA A 405 8.29 13.41 -16.34
N TYR A 406 8.86 13.32 -15.14
CA TYR A 406 9.57 14.44 -14.52
C TYR A 406 10.87 14.77 -15.26
N LEU A 407 11.55 13.76 -15.82
CA LEU A 407 12.69 13.99 -16.71
C LEU A 407 12.25 14.72 -17.98
N LEU A 408 11.12 14.33 -18.60
CA LEU A 408 10.54 15.01 -19.76
C LEU A 408 10.23 16.48 -19.48
N ILE A 409 9.69 16.82 -18.30
CA ILE A 409 9.44 18.21 -17.91
C ILE A 409 10.75 19.03 -17.93
N MET A 410 11.88 18.43 -17.55
CA MET A 410 13.18 19.09 -17.60
C MET A 410 13.79 19.14 -19.01
N LEU A 411 13.58 18.11 -19.83
CA LEU A 411 14.12 18.02 -21.19
C LEU A 411 13.33 18.86 -22.20
N TRP A 412 12.01 18.97 -22.03
CA TRP A 412 11.10 19.68 -22.93
C TRP A 412 11.54 21.10 -23.29
N PRO A 413 11.91 22.00 -22.34
CA PRO A 413 12.34 23.34 -22.70
C PRO A 413 13.66 23.35 -23.52
N VAL A 414 14.58 22.43 -23.23
CA VAL A 414 15.85 22.31 -23.96
C VAL A 414 15.60 21.90 -25.41
N VAL A 415 14.74 20.89 -25.60
CA VAL A 415 14.38 20.39 -26.93
C VAL A 415 13.55 21.43 -27.69
N LEU A 416 12.66 22.16 -27.00
CA LEU A 416 11.88 23.24 -27.62
C LEU A 416 12.79 24.36 -28.15
N ILE A 417 13.78 24.79 -27.37
CA ILE A 417 14.76 25.80 -27.79
C ILE A 417 15.61 25.28 -28.96
N ALA A 418 16.04 24.02 -28.91
CA ALA A 418 16.79 23.42 -30.00
C ALA A 418 15.96 23.36 -31.30
N LYS A 419 14.68 22.98 -31.21
CA LYS A 419 13.74 22.96 -32.34
C LYS A 419 13.49 24.38 -32.88
N SER A 420 13.23 25.36 -32.02
CA SER A 420 12.94 26.75 -32.43
C SER A 420 14.17 27.47 -33.02
N SER A 421 15.37 27.08 -32.60
CA SER A 421 16.64 27.62 -33.12
C SER A 421 17.13 26.90 -34.38
N GLY A 422 16.36 25.93 -34.90
CA GLY A 422 16.76 25.11 -36.07
C GLY A 422 17.92 24.14 -35.79
N LEU A 423 18.26 23.90 -34.53
CA LEU A 423 19.34 23.01 -34.09
C LEU A 423 18.91 21.54 -34.02
N ALA A 424 17.61 21.29 -33.97
CA ALA A 424 17.00 19.96 -34.02
C ALA A 424 15.76 19.99 -34.93
N VAL A 425 15.55 18.91 -35.68
CA VAL A 425 14.36 18.74 -36.52
C VAL A 425 13.20 18.27 -35.63
N PRO A 426 12.02 18.91 -35.70
CA PRO A 426 10.82 18.41 -35.01
C PRO A 426 10.49 16.98 -35.46
N VAL A 427 10.35 16.08 -34.49
CA VAL A 427 9.72 14.78 -34.73
C VAL A 427 8.21 15.01 -34.71
N ASP A 428 7.48 14.49 -35.69
CA ASP A 428 6.02 14.60 -35.71
C ASP A 428 5.42 13.68 -34.65
N ASP A 429 4.64 14.25 -33.74
CA ASP A 429 3.98 13.51 -32.68
C ASP A 429 2.86 12.58 -33.21
N GLY A 430 2.39 12.81 -34.44
CA GLY A 430 1.31 12.01 -35.04
C GLY A 430 -0.03 12.13 -34.28
N PRO A 431 -1.10 11.53 -34.79
CA PRO A 431 -2.43 11.62 -34.16
C PRO A 431 -2.55 10.79 -32.87
N LEU A 432 -1.86 9.65 -32.78
CA LEU A 432 -1.92 8.76 -31.62
C LEU A 432 -1.37 9.42 -30.35
N LEU A 433 -0.15 9.98 -30.41
CA LEU A 433 0.47 10.61 -29.26
C LEU A 433 -0.35 11.82 -28.78
N LYS A 434 -0.84 12.65 -29.71
CA LYS A 434 -1.74 13.78 -29.39
C LYS A 434 -3.01 13.30 -28.66
N GLY A 435 -3.61 12.20 -29.13
CA GLY A 435 -4.75 11.57 -28.46
C GLY A 435 -4.42 11.08 -27.06
N LEU A 436 -3.29 10.38 -26.88
CA LEU A 436 -2.83 9.90 -25.57
C LEU A 436 -2.55 11.06 -24.61
N LEU A 437 -1.91 12.13 -25.06
CA LEU A 437 -1.62 13.32 -24.25
C LEU A 437 -2.91 14.01 -23.80
N ALA A 438 -3.90 14.17 -24.70
CA ALA A 438 -5.20 14.73 -24.35
C ALA A 438 -5.95 13.86 -23.34
N PHE A 439 -5.96 12.54 -23.54
CA PHE A 439 -6.55 11.59 -22.60
C PHE A 439 -5.88 11.62 -21.22
N ASN A 440 -4.55 11.66 -21.18
CA ASN A 440 -3.79 11.71 -19.93
C ASN A 440 -4.00 13.04 -19.19
N LEU A 441 -4.08 14.16 -19.91
CA LEU A 441 -4.39 15.46 -19.32
C LEU A 441 -5.79 15.48 -18.70
N ALA A 442 -6.80 14.99 -19.44
CA ALA A 442 -8.16 14.87 -18.92
C ALA A 442 -8.22 13.95 -17.69
N SER A 443 -7.50 12.83 -17.73
CA SER A 443 -7.40 11.87 -16.62
C SER A 443 -6.69 12.46 -15.40
N LEU A 444 -5.64 13.27 -15.60
CA LEU A 444 -4.96 13.98 -14.52
C LEU A 444 -5.89 15.00 -13.85
N ILE A 445 -6.61 15.80 -14.63
CA ILE A 445 -7.59 16.76 -14.09
C ILE A 445 -8.65 16.03 -13.28
N TRP A 446 -9.22 14.95 -13.84
CA TRP A 446 -10.18 14.10 -13.13
C TRP A 446 -9.60 13.56 -11.82
N ARG A 447 -8.33 13.15 -11.84
CA ARG A 447 -7.67 12.61 -10.66
C ARG A 447 -7.48 13.64 -9.56
N LEU A 448 -7.07 14.86 -9.91
CA LEU A 448 -6.94 15.98 -8.99
C LEU A 448 -8.29 16.39 -8.39
N VAL A 449 -9.36 16.41 -9.20
CA VAL A 449 -10.71 16.70 -8.71
C VAL A 449 -11.15 15.69 -7.66
N MET A 450 -11.00 14.40 -7.96
CA MET A 450 -11.39 13.34 -7.02
C MET A 450 -10.55 13.37 -5.74
N ARG A 451 -9.24 13.59 -5.84
CA ARG A 451 -8.35 13.78 -4.69
C ARG A 451 -8.83 14.93 -3.80
N ALA A 452 -9.14 16.08 -4.40
CA ALA A 452 -9.65 17.23 -3.69
C ALA A 452 -11.02 16.96 -3.04
N LEU A 453 -11.92 16.25 -3.73
CA LEU A 453 -13.25 15.91 -3.21
C LEU A 453 -13.20 14.97 -2.00
N PHE A 454 -12.38 13.92 -2.03
CA PHE A 454 -12.25 12.99 -0.90
C PHE A 454 -11.54 13.65 0.28
N THR A 455 -10.43 14.34 0.03
CA THR A 455 -9.70 15.08 1.07
C THR A 455 -10.59 16.16 1.71
N GLY A 456 -11.30 16.93 0.88
CA GLY A 456 -12.19 17.99 1.32
C GLY A 456 -13.36 17.51 2.16
N ARG A 457 -13.84 16.29 1.92
CA ARG A 457 -14.90 15.67 2.71
C ARG A 457 -14.46 15.28 4.12
N GLU A 458 -13.20 14.91 4.31
CA GLU A 458 -12.70 14.45 5.63
C GLU A 458 -11.94 15.53 6.42
N TYR A 459 -11.36 16.52 5.74
CA TYR A 459 -10.54 17.57 6.37
C TYR A 459 -10.95 19.00 6.02
N GLY A 460 -11.94 19.19 5.16
CA GLY A 460 -12.47 20.51 4.79
C GLY A 460 -11.82 21.15 3.57
N ARG A 461 -12.37 22.30 3.16
CA ARG A 461 -12.06 22.97 1.89
C ARG A 461 -10.60 23.41 1.74
N ALA A 462 -9.95 23.84 2.83
CA ALA A 462 -8.55 24.27 2.79
C ALA A 462 -7.62 23.09 2.41
N GLU A 463 -7.86 21.92 2.99
CA GLU A 463 -7.12 20.71 2.66
C GLU A 463 -7.46 20.19 1.26
N ALA A 464 -8.70 20.37 0.78
CA ALA A 464 -9.08 20.06 -0.60
C ALA A 464 -8.21 20.82 -1.63
N LEU A 465 -8.00 22.12 -1.40
CA LEU A 465 -7.15 22.94 -2.26
C LEU A 465 -5.68 22.54 -2.14
N ARG A 466 -5.19 22.31 -0.92
CA ARG A 466 -3.81 21.86 -0.68
C ARG A 466 -3.53 20.52 -1.36
N ALA A 467 -4.49 19.59 -1.38
CA ALA A 467 -4.34 18.29 -2.00
C ALA A 467 -3.96 18.37 -3.50
N VAL A 468 -4.50 19.35 -4.23
CA VAL A 468 -4.15 19.59 -5.63
C VAL A 468 -2.67 19.97 -5.78
N PHE A 469 -2.20 20.89 -4.93
CA PHE A 469 -0.80 21.35 -4.95
C PHE A 469 0.17 20.37 -4.27
N ARG A 470 -0.31 19.47 -3.40
CA ARG A 470 0.48 18.41 -2.75
C ARG A 470 0.70 17.19 -3.64
N PHE A 471 -0.06 17.04 -4.72
CA PHE A 471 0.07 15.90 -5.63
C PHE A 471 1.52 15.66 -6.12
N PRO A 472 2.30 16.69 -6.54
CA PRO A 472 3.71 16.51 -6.90
C PRO A 472 4.60 16.06 -5.73
N VAL A 473 4.28 16.46 -4.49
CA VAL A 473 5.04 16.05 -3.29
C VAL A 473 4.92 14.54 -3.09
N GLY A 474 3.69 14.01 -3.21
CA GLY A 474 3.44 12.56 -3.17
C GLY A 474 4.23 11.81 -4.26
N ASN A 475 4.27 12.34 -5.48
CA ASN A 475 5.03 11.74 -6.59
C ASN A 475 6.53 11.67 -6.30
N VAL A 476 7.13 12.75 -5.79
CA VAL A 476 8.56 12.77 -5.43
C VAL A 476 8.86 11.73 -4.36
N ILE A 477 8.03 11.67 -3.31
CA ILE A 477 8.20 10.68 -2.24
C ILE A 477 8.07 9.25 -2.79
N ALA A 478 7.08 8.98 -3.65
CA ALA A 478 6.88 7.68 -4.27
C ALA A 478 8.08 7.26 -5.13
N MET A 479 8.62 8.15 -5.96
CA MET A 479 9.81 7.88 -6.78
C MET A 479 11.04 7.56 -5.93
N LEU A 480 11.31 8.35 -4.89
CA LEU A 480 12.44 8.14 -3.98
C LEU A 480 12.29 6.83 -3.19
N ALA A 481 11.08 6.55 -2.72
CA ALA A 481 10.76 5.33 -1.97
C ALA A 481 10.92 4.07 -2.83
N ALA A 482 10.41 4.10 -4.07
CA ALA A 482 10.52 2.99 -5.01
C ALA A 482 11.98 2.74 -5.43
N ARG A 483 12.75 3.79 -5.73
CA ARG A 483 14.19 3.66 -6.03
C ARG A 483 14.93 2.96 -4.89
N ARG A 484 14.70 3.38 -3.65
CA ARG A 484 15.30 2.77 -2.46
C ARG A 484 14.85 1.31 -2.29
N ALA A 485 13.56 1.02 -2.51
CA ALA A 485 13.00 -0.33 -2.41
C ALA A 485 13.58 -1.30 -3.45
N VAL A 486 13.68 -0.88 -4.73
CA VAL A 486 14.31 -1.64 -5.81
C VAL A 486 15.77 -1.92 -5.50
N THR A 487 16.51 -0.90 -5.06
CA THR A 487 17.93 -1.06 -4.70
C THR A 487 18.11 -2.04 -3.54
N ALA A 488 17.21 -2.00 -2.55
CA ALA A 488 17.21 -2.95 -1.44
C ALA A 488 16.89 -4.37 -1.92
N TYR A 489 15.91 -4.54 -2.81
CA TYR A 489 15.55 -5.85 -3.35
C TYR A 489 16.66 -6.47 -4.19
N VAL A 490 17.30 -5.70 -5.06
CA VAL A 490 18.48 -6.17 -5.82
C VAL A 490 19.61 -6.62 -4.89
N ARG A 491 19.84 -5.93 -3.77
CA ARG A 491 20.82 -6.36 -2.77
C ARG A 491 20.43 -7.67 -2.09
N VAL A 492 19.14 -7.87 -1.79
CA VAL A 492 18.64 -9.13 -1.23
C VAL A 492 18.83 -10.28 -2.22
N LEU A 493 18.51 -10.07 -3.49
CA LEU A 493 18.77 -11.05 -4.56
C LEU A 493 20.26 -11.37 -4.72
N ALA A 494 21.14 -10.42 -4.41
CA ALA A 494 22.59 -10.62 -4.37
C ALA A 494 23.12 -11.30 -3.08
N GLY A 495 22.23 -11.82 -2.22
CA GLY A 495 22.58 -12.53 -0.99
C GLY A 495 22.69 -11.64 0.26
N GLY A 496 22.29 -10.37 0.18
CA GLY A 496 22.24 -9.46 1.32
C GLY A 496 21.03 -9.69 2.24
N VAL A 497 21.15 -9.28 3.51
CA VAL A 497 20.05 -9.33 4.48
C VAL A 497 19.30 -8.00 4.50
N LEU A 498 17.96 -8.08 4.48
CA LEU A 498 17.09 -6.92 4.60
C LEU A 498 17.08 -6.44 6.06
N ARG A 499 17.49 -5.19 6.30
CA ARG A 499 17.44 -4.60 7.65
C ARG A 499 16.10 -3.93 7.89
N TRP A 500 15.42 -4.33 8.96
CA TRP A 500 14.24 -3.63 9.44
C TRP A 500 14.64 -2.25 9.97
N GLU A 501 13.95 -1.21 9.50
CA GLU A 501 14.23 0.18 9.85
C GLU A 501 12.99 0.79 10.50
N HIS A 502 13.02 0.91 11.83
CA HIS A 502 11.95 1.52 12.62
C HIS A 502 11.71 2.99 12.27
N THR A 503 10.44 3.41 12.28
CA THR A 503 10.04 4.82 12.25
C THR A 503 9.88 5.28 13.70
N VAL A 504 10.48 6.41 14.08
CA VAL A 504 10.38 6.92 15.46
C VAL A 504 9.21 7.89 15.53
N HIS A 505 8.34 7.69 16.52
CA HIS A 505 7.21 8.56 16.79
C HIS A 505 7.51 9.46 18.01
N HIS A 506 7.07 10.72 17.95
CA HIS A 506 7.42 11.73 18.96
C HIS A 506 6.23 12.19 19.80
N VAL A 507 5.03 12.17 19.22
CA VAL A 507 3.81 12.71 19.82
C VAL A 507 2.67 11.77 19.50
N HIS A 508 1.92 11.36 20.52
CA HIS A 508 0.68 10.62 20.36
C HIS A 508 -0.48 11.58 20.05
N VAL A 509 -1.47 11.17 19.26
CA VAL A 509 -2.60 12.05 18.87
C VAL A 509 -3.33 12.63 20.07
N ALA A 510 -3.52 11.86 21.13
CA ALA A 510 -4.14 12.32 22.38
C ALA A 510 -3.36 13.44 23.12
N GLN A 511 -2.09 13.68 22.76
CA GLN A 511 -1.25 14.75 23.31
C GLN A 511 -1.28 16.01 22.45
N ALA A 512 -1.79 15.94 21.22
CA ALA A 512 -1.83 17.09 20.33
C ALA A 512 -2.88 18.12 20.78
N PRO A 513 -2.62 19.43 20.60
CA PRO A 513 -3.64 20.44 20.81
C PRO A 513 -4.83 20.14 19.90
N LYS A 514 -6.05 20.15 20.45
CA LYS A 514 -7.27 20.06 19.64
C LYS A 514 -7.27 21.23 18.66
N LEU A 515 -7.06 20.97 17.37
CA LEU A 515 -7.31 21.97 16.32
C LEU A 515 -8.80 22.27 16.32
N ASP A 516 -9.16 23.51 16.69
CA ASP A 516 -10.50 24.09 16.82
C ASP A 516 -11.67 23.18 16.37
N GLU A 517 -12.40 22.64 17.35
CA GLU A 517 -13.62 21.85 17.17
C GLU A 517 -14.72 22.61 16.37
N GLU A 518 -14.60 23.93 16.18
CA GLU A 518 -15.53 24.74 15.39
C GLU A 518 -15.51 24.44 13.88
N ALA A 519 -14.41 23.91 13.32
CA ALA A 519 -14.35 23.53 11.91
C ALA A 519 -14.95 22.15 11.63
N GLN A 520 -15.03 21.27 12.64
CA GLN A 520 -15.60 19.91 12.54
C GLN A 520 -17.10 19.87 12.83
N GLN A 521 -17.66 20.86 13.52
CA GLN A 521 -19.07 20.90 13.92
C GLN A 521 -20.02 21.53 12.90
N ARG A 522 -19.55 22.00 11.73
CA ARG A 522 -20.48 22.43 10.66
C ARG A 522 -21.05 21.22 9.94
N PRO A 523 -22.37 20.92 10.05
CA PRO A 523 -22.96 19.91 9.19
C PRO A 523 -22.75 20.32 7.73
N LEU A 524 -22.07 19.46 6.97
CA LEU A 524 -22.05 19.59 5.51
C LEU A 524 -23.51 19.54 5.03
N PRO A 525 -23.94 20.45 4.12
CA PRO A 525 -25.26 20.34 3.52
C PRO A 525 -25.39 18.97 2.88
N VAL A 526 -26.50 18.30 3.19
CA VAL A 526 -26.89 17.03 2.57
C VAL A 526 -27.02 17.29 1.07
N ALA A 527 -26.00 16.95 0.29
CA ALA A 527 -26.12 16.88 -1.15
C ALA A 527 -26.93 15.61 -1.45
N ALA A 528 -28.19 15.83 -1.84
CA ALA A 528 -29.08 14.81 -2.40
C ALA A 528 -28.46 14.11 -3.62
#